data_AF-A0A524D7T1-F1
#
_entry.id   AF-A0A524D7T1-F1
#
_cell.length_a   1.000
_cell.length_b   1.000
_cell.length_c   1.000
_cell.angle_alpha   90.00
_cell.angle_beta   90.00
_cell.angle_gamma   90.00
#
_symmetry.space_group_name_H-M   'P 1'
#
loop_
_entity.id
_entity.type
_entity.pdbx_description
1 polymer ?
#
loop_
_entity_poly.entity_id
_entity_poly.type
_entity_poly.pdbx_seq_one_letter_code
_entity_poly.pdbx_strand_id
1 'polypeptide(L)'
;MEALDLAHWLLRNSGPCIKYRVLRDLLDEQDVGVIARALEDMLASPEVSKWLGGLEPAFGLNDLHSSKLTAYENVMGKLVQLGLHAGLQQLDRKTLPFRTWLSENVDSLPVEAHSVFSRTIVASFLAYAGYGQTTPVMQQMLLRLESLFKFARNPDLSSVYVDKSQYRGIPKHGEPHRLINPDLYPDQQFMLPWIHDMRGIVNTPAIMENQRLKRKADKIVKMVLSPGYQEIPSSYGLAKYGTKYYVVGWGVKLPGYDSKPEGREFAEMLLTLEMLAPFPSTRKSAWFNDAMRYLDRFRTDLGTYSFPRSWLPERKTGYWVGGFRMQFDSRVGRPDAIECESTFRVLLIEQQGGLV
;
A
#
# COMPACT_ATOMS: atom_id res chain seq x y z
N MET A 1 9.94 24.09 -14.21
CA MET A 1 10.92 23.01 -14.40
C MET A 1 10.19 21.81 -14.96
N GLU A 2 10.80 21.13 -15.92
CA GLU A 2 10.28 19.85 -16.44
C GLU A 2 10.60 18.71 -15.46
N ALA A 3 9.98 17.54 -15.63
CA ALA A 3 10.16 16.39 -14.72
C ALA A 3 11.64 15.96 -14.60
N LEU A 4 12.37 15.98 -15.72
CA LEU A 4 13.80 15.65 -15.76
C LEU A 4 14.65 16.65 -14.98
N ASP A 5 14.33 17.95 -15.05
CA ASP A 5 15.02 18.99 -14.26
C ASP A 5 14.82 18.78 -12.76
N LEU A 6 13.60 18.41 -12.36
CA LEU A 6 13.25 18.12 -10.97
C LEU A 6 13.96 16.87 -10.46
N ALA A 7 14.06 15.81 -11.28
CA ALA A 7 14.83 14.62 -10.95
C ALA A 7 16.31 14.95 -10.71
N HIS A 8 16.94 15.72 -11.61
CA HIS A 8 18.32 16.19 -11.42
C HIS A 8 18.47 17.11 -10.20
N TRP A 9 17.47 17.95 -9.90
CA TRP A 9 17.46 18.75 -8.69
C TRP A 9 17.43 17.87 -7.43
N LEU A 10 16.64 16.80 -7.41
CA LEU A 10 16.62 15.84 -6.30
C LEU A 10 17.96 15.14 -6.12
N LEU A 11 18.66 14.75 -7.18
CA LEU A 11 19.99 14.14 -7.07
C LEU A 11 21.01 15.05 -6.38
N ARG A 12 20.89 16.37 -6.55
CA ARG A 12 21.78 17.36 -5.92
C ARG A 12 21.42 17.65 -4.46
N ASN A 13 20.13 17.69 -4.12
CA ASN A 13 19.67 18.26 -2.85
C ASN A 13 19.19 17.23 -1.81
N SER A 14 18.74 16.06 -2.25
CA SER A 14 18.09 15.07 -1.38
C SER A 14 19.06 14.20 -0.57
N GLY A 15 18.54 13.46 0.42
CA GLY A 15 19.29 12.46 1.17
C GLY A 15 19.51 11.15 0.40
N PRO A 16 20.37 10.24 0.90
CA PRO A 16 20.78 9.02 0.19
C PRO A 16 19.63 8.14 -0.32
N CYS A 17 18.59 7.93 0.49
CA CYS A 17 17.44 7.11 0.10
C CYS A 17 16.70 7.70 -1.10
N ILE A 18 16.45 9.01 -1.10
CA ILE A 18 15.78 9.68 -2.23
C ILE A 18 16.70 9.67 -3.46
N LYS A 19 17.99 9.99 -3.32
CA LYS A 19 18.94 9.95 -4.46
C LYS A 19 18.95 8.59 -5.16
N TYR A 20 19.10 7.52 -4.39
CA TYR A 20 19.07 6.17 -4.93
C TYR A 20 17.75 5.87 -5.65
N ARG A 21 16.62 6.23 -5.02
CA ARG A 21 15.30 6.04 -5.64
C ARG A 21 15.05 6.91 -6.86
N VAL A 22 15.62 8.12 -6.94
CA VAL A 22 15.51 8.95 -8.15
C VAL A 22 16.22 8.27 -9.32
N LEU A 23 17.44 7.78 -9.10
CA LEU A 23 18.20 7.07 -10.14
C LEU A 23 17.44 5.83 -10.64
N ARG A 24 16.90 5.03 -9.72
CA ARG A 24 16.22 3.78 -10.06
C ARG A 24 14.80 3.98 -10.56
N ASP A 25 13.98 4.69 -9.78
CA ASP A 25 12.53 4.75 -10.02
C ASP A 25 12.18 5.80 -11.08
N LEU A 26 12.84 6.96 -11.07
CA LEU A 26 12.47 8.08 -11.95
C LEU A 26 13.30 8.14 -13.24
N LEU A 27 14.59 7.82 -13.17
CA LEU A 27 15.52 7.96 -14.30
C LEU A 27 15.87 6.65 -15.01
N ASP A 28 15.56 5.50 -14.40
CA ASP A 28 15.97 4.17 -14.90
C ASP A 28 17.46 4.10 -15.27
N GLU A 29 18.31 4.68 -14.41
CA GLU A 29 19.75 4.76 -14.62
C GLU A 29 20.40 3.37 -14.70
N GLN A 30 21.22 3.15 -15.73
CA GLN A 30 21.84 1.87 -16.05
C GLN A 30 23.35 1.83 -15.75
N ASP A 31 23.99 2.97 -15.45
CA ASP A 31 25.39 3.00 -15.05
C ASP A 31 25.58 2.31 -13.69
N VAL A 32 26.18 1.12 -13.74
CA VAL A 32 26.41 0.27 -12.57
C VAL A 32 27.24 0.97 -11.50
N GLY A 33 28.22 1.80 -11.87
CA GLY A 33 29.07 2.52 -10.92
C GLY A 33 28.36 3.68 -10.23
N VAL A 34 27.44 4.35 -10.92
CA VAL A 34 26.57 5.38 -10.32
C VAL A 34 25.57 4.73 -9.37
N ILE A 35 24.88 3.68 -9.82
CA ILE A 35 23.89 2.95 -9.00
C ILE A 35 24.53 2.31 -7.77
N ALA A 36 25.69 1.66 -7.92
CA ALA A 36 26.37 0.98 -6.81
C ALA A 36 26.76 1.97 -5.70
N ARG A 37 27.31 3.14 -6.05
CA ARG A 37 27.65 4.18 -5.06
C ARG A 37 26.42 4.71 -4.34
N ALA A 38 25.35 5.01 -5.08
CA ALA A 38 24.09 5.47 -4.47
C ALA A 38 23.46 4.40 -3.57
N LEU A 39 23.57 3.12 -3.93
CA LEU A 39 23.13 2.00 -3.11
C LEU A 39 23.95 1.90 -1.81
N GLU A 40 25.27 1.99 -1.88
CA GLU A 40 26.15 1.99 -0.70
C GLU A 40 25.79 3.12 0.27
N ASP A 41 25.62 4.35 -0.24
CA ASP A 41 25.20 5.50 0.55
C ASP A 41 23.81 5.30 1.19
N MET A 42 22.86 4.72 0.44
CA MET A 42 21.52 4.41 0.95
C MET A 42 21.56 3.35 2.05
N LEU A 43 22.34 2.28 1.88
CA LEU A 43 22.49 1.22 2.88
C LEU A 43 23.22 1.69 4.14
N ALA A 44 24.12 2.66 4.01
CA ALA A 44 24.79 3.31 5.15
C ALA A 44 23.86 4.23 5.96
N SER A 45 22.64 4.53 5.48
CA SER A 45 21.68 5.35 6.20
C SER A 45 21.28 4.71 7.54
N PRO A 46 21.35 5.45 8.66
CA PRO A 46 20.89 4.96 9.96
C PRO A 46 19.43 4.52 9.96
N GLU A 47 18.59 5.18 9.15
CA GLU A 47 17.17 4.84 9.05
C GLU A 47 16.99 3.49 8.36
N VAL A 48 17.74 3.21 7.28
CA VAL A 48 17.70 1.90 6.61
C VAL A 48 18.14 0.79 7.55
N SER A 49 19.25 0.99 8.27
CA SER A 49 19.77 0.02 9.24
C SER A 49 18.77 -0.27 10.37
N LYS A 50 18.15 0.78 10.93
CA LYS A 50 17.11 0.67 11.96
C LYS A 50 15.92 -0.18 11.50
N TRP A 51 15.41 0.07 10.29
CA TRP A 51 14.25 -0.65 9.79
C TRP A 51 14.59 -2.08 9.35
N LEU A 52 15.78 -2.30 8.80
CA LEU A 52 16.26 -3.66 8.49
C LEU A 52 16.39 -4.50 9.76
N GLY A 53 16.88 -3.90 10.84
CA GLY A 53 16.97 -4.55 12.15
C GLY A 53 15.60 -4.83 12.80
N GLY A 54 14.53 -4.17 12.35
CA GLY A 54 13.17 -4.41 12.84
C GLY A 54 12.41 -5.52 12.11
N LEU A 55 12.96 -6.05 11.00
CA LEU A 55 12.33 -7.11 10.22
C LEU A 55 12.68 -8.47 10.82
N GLU A 56 11.90 -8.90 11.79
CA GLU A 56 12.06 -10.18 12.50
C GLU A 56 10.97 -11.18 12.13
N PRO A 57 11.30 -12.47 11.95
CA PRO A 57 10.35 -13.47 11.48
C PRO A 57 9.34 -13.84 12.57
N ALA A 58 8.14 -13.28 12.48
CA ALA A 58 7.00 -13.64 13.30
C ALA A 58 5.71 -13.57 12.47
N PHE A 59 4.83 -14.55 12.65
CA PHE A 59 3.70 -14.80 11.75
C PHE A 59 2.33 -14.75 12.43
N GLY A 60 2.29 -14.38 13.72
CA GLY A 60 1.02 -14.11 14.39
C GLY A 60 0.33 -12.91 13.74
N LEU A 61 -1.01 -12.85 13.80
CA LEU A 61 -1.77 -11.76 13.18
C LEU A 61 -1.27 -10.39 13.66
N ASN A 62 -0.97 -10.22 14.94
CA ASN A 62 -0.44 -8.96 15.49
C ASN A 62 1.01 -8.65 15.09
N ASP A 63 1.78 -9.67 14.71
CA ASP A 63 3.16 -9.51 14.22
C ASP A 63 3.15 -9.14 12.74
N LEU A 64 2.18 -9.65 11.98
CA LEU A 64 1.98 -9.28 10.58
C LEU A 64 1.30 -7.92 10.44
N HIS A 65 0.31 -7.68 11.30
CA HIS A 65 -0.68 -6.62 11.17
C HIS A 65 -1.01 -5.96 12.51
N SER A 66 -0.36 -4.85 12.81
CA SER A 66 -0.68 -4.04 14.00
C SER A 66 -0.07 -2.64 13.90
N SER A 67 -0.44 -1.77 14.85
CA SER A 67 0.14 -0.43 14.98
C SER A 67 1.58 -0.44 15.51
N LYS A 68 2.17 -1.60 15.85
CA LYS A 68 3.52 -1.70 16.44
C LYS A 68 4.60 -1.34 15.42
N LEU A 69 5.73 -0.83 15.91
CA LEU A 69 6.84 -0.49 15.03
C LEU A 69 7.31 -1.69 14.19
N THR A 70 7.42 -2.85 14.85
CA THR A 70 7.97 -4.11 14.36
C THR A 70 6.99 -4.96 13.55
N ALA A 71 5.74 -4.52 13.38
CA ALA A 71 4.80 -5.30 12.58
C ALA A 71 5.28 -5.37 11.13
N TYR A 72 5.21 -6.54 10.52
CA TYR A 72 5.75 -6.84 9.20
C TYR A 72 5.31 -5.82 8.14
N GLU A 73 4.02 -5.49 8.06
CA GLU A 73 3.51 -4.52 7.09
C GLU A 73 4.15 -3.13 7.21
N ASN A 74 4.46 -2.73 8.45
CA ASN A 74 5.02 -1.42 8.72
C ASN A 74 6.51 -1.39 8.37
N VAL A 75 7.22 -2.46 8.72
CA VAL A 75 8.64 -2.61 8.44
C VAL A 75 8.88 -2.75 6.94
N MET A 76 8.18 -3.67 6.27
CA MET A 76 8.31 -3.85 4.83
C MET A 76 7.89 -2.61 4.04
N GLY A 77 6.73 -2.01 4.37
CA GLY A 77 6.27 -0.79 3.72
C GLY A 77 7.31 0.32 3.78
N LYS A 78 7.94 0.50 4.95
CA LYS A 78 9.03 1.46 5.11
C LYS A 78 10.29 1.07 4.36
N LEU A 79 10.73 -0.19 4.41
CA LEU A 79 11.95 -0.61 3.72
C LEU A 79 11.86 -0.37 2.22
N VAL A 80 10.72 -0.70 1.60
CA VAL A 80 10.48 -0.39 0.19
C VAL A 80 10.44 1.12 -0.05
N GLN A 81 9.78 1.88 0.83
CA GLN A 81 9.79 3.34 0.78
C GLN A 81 11.22 3.91 0.80
N LEU A 82 12.12 3.37 1.63
CA LEU A 82 13.52 3.79 1.70
C LEU A 82 14.38 3.31 0.52
N GLY A 83 13.83 2.51 -0.38
CA GLY A 83 14.46 2.06 -1.61
C GLY A 83 14.86 0.59 -1.62
N LEU A 84 14.59 -0.21 -0.59
CA LEU A 84 14.98 -1.62 -0.60
C LEU A 84 14.04 -2.46 -1.46
N HIS A 85 14.61 -3.37 -2.24
CA HIS A 85 13.87 -4.27 -3.12
C HIS A 85 14.57 -5.62 -3.26
N ALA A 86 13.88 -6.58 -3.87
CA ALA A 86 14.37 -7.91 -4.20
C ALA A 86 15.64 -7.83 -5.04
N GLY A 87 16.61 -8.70 -4.73
CA GLY A 87 17.95 -8.71 -5.32
C GLY A 87 19.00 -7.99 -4.47
N LEU A 88 18.57 -7.19 -3.48
CA LEU A 88 19.48 -6.64 -2.47
C LEU A 88 19.69 -7.68 -1.37
N GLN A 89 20.94 -8.17 -1.24
CA GLN A 89 21.28 -9.29 -0.35
C GLN A 89 20.79 -9.10 1.10
N GLN A 90 20.83 -7.87 1.64
CA GLN A 90 20.38 -7.56 2.99
C GLN A 90 18.87 -7.79 3.15
N LEU A 91 18.07 -7.38 2.17
CA LEU A 91 16.63 -7.60 2.17
C LEU A 91 16.28 -9.07 1.85
N ASP A 92 16.95 -9.67 0.87
CA ASP A 92 16.72 -11.06 0.45
C ASP A 92 16.88 -12.04 1.62
N ARG A 93 17.92 -11.84 2.44
CA ARG A 93 18.16 -12.65 3.65
C ARG A 93 17.06 -12.45 4.69
N LYS A 94 16.67 -11.21 4.98
CA LYS A 94 15.65 -10.88 6.00
C LYS A 94 14.25 -11.31 5.58
N THR A 95 13.94 -11.34 4.29
CA THR A 95 12.62 -11.72 3.76
C THR A 95 12.49 -13.22 3.48
N LEU A 96 13.58 -13.98 3.48
CA LEU A 96 13.55 -15.43 3.22
C LEU A 96 12.54 -16.19 4.10
N PRO A 97 12.47 -15.99 5.44
CA PRO A 97 11.48 -16.68 6.27
C PRO A 97 10.03 -16.38 5.86
N PHE A 98 9.72 -15.16 5.44
CA PHE A 98 8.37 -14.78 4.99
C PHE A 98 8.01 -15.40 3.64
N ARG A 99 9.00 -15.51 2.74
CA ARG A 99 8.82 -16.20 1.45
C ARG A 99 8.58 -17.69 1.65
N THR A 100 9.35 -18.34 2.52
CA THR A 100 9.17 -19.74 2.90
C THR A 100 7.79 -19.96 3.54
N TRP A 101 7.44 -19.15 4.55
CA TRP A 101 6.13 -19.24 5.20
C TRP A 101 4.98 -19.10 4.21
N LEU A 102 5.04 -18.14 3.28
CA LEU A 102 3.99 -18.00 2.27
C LEU A 102 3.93 -19.21 1.34
N SER A 103 5.07 -19.77 0.93
CA SER A 103 5.13 -20.97 0.11
C SER A 103 4.48 -22.18 0.78
N GLU A 104 4.67 -22.35 2.09
CA GLU A 104 4.09 -23.46 2.87
C GLU A 104 2.60 -23.27 3.13
N ASN A 105 2.09 -22.04 3.05
CA ASN A 105 0.72 -21.70 3.45
C ASN A 105 -0.18 -21.27 2.29
N VAL A 106 0.32 -20.99 1.09
CA VAL A 106 -0.52 -20.45 0.00
C VAL A 106 -1.65 -21.42 -0.42
N ASP A 107 -1.39 -22.72 -0.38
CA ASP A 107 -2.37 -23.76 -0.72
C ASP A 107 -3.14 -24.32 0.49
N SER A 108 -2.78 -23.92 1.72
CA SER A 108 -3.42 -24.46 2.91
C SER A 108 -4.88 -23.98 3.04
N LEU A 109 -5.75 -24.87 3.50
CA LEU A 109 -7.11 -24.47 3.85
C LEU A 109 -7.06 -23.51 5.05
N PRO A 110 -7.88 -22.43 5.04
CA PRO A 110 -7.87 -21.47 6.13
C PRO A 110 -8.56 -22.05 7.37
N VAL A 111 -7.77 -22.63 8.27
CA VAL A 111 -8.24 -23.23 9.53
C VAL A 111 -8.55 -22.15 10.58
N GLU A 112 -7.71 -21.13 10.66
CA GLU A 112 -7.85 -20.04 11.65
C GLU A 112 -8.53 -18.83 11.02
N ALA A 113 -9.24 -18.05 11.83
CA ALA A 113 -9.75 -16.76 11.39
C ALA A 113 -8.63 -15.87 10.85
N HIS A 114 -8.89 -15.20 9.72
CA HIS A 114 -7.95 -14.30 9.05
C HIS A 114 -6.76 -14.98 8.36
N SER A 115 -6.71 -16.31 8.18
CA SER A 115 -5.60 -16.95 7.46
C SER A 115 -5.42 -16.42 6.03
N VAL A 116 -6.52 -16.14 5.31
CA VAL A 116 -6.45 -15.52 3.96
C VAL A 116 -5.93 -14.09 4.04
N PHE A 117 -6.33 -13.33 5.05
CA PHE A 117 -5.88 -11.96 5.25
C PHE A 117 -4.39 -11.91 5.55
N SER A 118 -3.88 -12.73 6.48
CA SER A 118 -2.45 -12.82 6.80
C SER A 118 -1.59 -13.17 5.58
N ARG A 119 -2.03 -14.15 4.77
CA ARG A 119 -1.36 -14.50 3.50
C ARG A 119 -1.35 -13.32 2.53
N THR A 120 -2.45 -12.59 2.45
CA THR A 120 -2.58 -11.40 1.59
C THR A 120 -1.64 -10.28 2.04
N ILE A 121 -1.50 -10.03 3.34
CA ILE A 121 -0.54 -9.03 3.85
C ILE A 121 0.88 -9.42 3.45
N VAL A 122 1.31 -10.64 3.75
CA VAL A 122 2.66 -11.13 3.41
C VAL A 122 2.91 -11.05 1.91
N ALA A 123 2.01 -11.59 1.10
CA ALA A 123 2.13 -11.54 -0.35
C ALA A 123 2.14 -10.10 -0.90
N SER A 124 1.32 -9.20 -0.35
CA SER A 124 1.24 -7.81 -0.83
C SER A 124 2.53 -7.03 -0.65
N PHE A 125 3.19 -7.18 0.50
CA PHE A 125 4.45 -6.48 0.78
C PHE A 125 5.66 -7.19 0.17
N LEU A 126 5.62 -8.51 -0.01
CA LEU A 126 6.59 -9.21 -0.86
C LEU A 126 6.48 -8.74 -2.31
N ALA A 127 5.27 -8.63 -2.87
CA ALA A 127 5.06 -8.08 -4.21
C ALA A 127 5.59 -6.64 -4.31
N TYR A 128 5.23 -5.78 -3.35
CA TYR A 128 5.70 -4.39 -3.30
C TYR A 128 7.23 -4.27 -3.20
N ALA A 129 7.89 -5.22 -2.53
CA ALA A 129 9.34 -5.30 -2.46
C ALA A 129 10.00 -5.93 -3.69
N GLY A 130 9.25 -6.26 -4.76
CA GLY A 130 9.80 -6.82 -5.99
C GLY A 130 9.80 -8.34 -6.10
N TYR A 131 9.21 -9.07 -5.14
CA TYR A 131 9.06 -10.53 -5.20
C TYR A 131 7.76 -10.97 -5.91
N GLY A 132 7.10 -10.07 -6.63
CA GLY A 132 5.80 -10.30 -7.28
C GLY A 132 5.78 -11.42 -8.33
N GLN A 133 6.95 -11.81 -8.85
CA GLN A 133 7.09 -12.91 -9.82
C GLN A 133 7.30 -14.28 -9.17
N THR A 134 7.51 -14.35 -7.85
CA THR A 134 7.63 -15.63 -7.15
C THR A 134 6.29 -16.36 -7.15
N THR A 135 6.30 -17.68 -7.37
CA THR A 135 5.08 -18.49 -7.49
C THR A 135 4.10 -18.29 -6.31
N PRO A 136 4.53 -18.33 -5.03
CA PRO A 136 3.58 -18.19 -3.91
C PRO A 136 2.93 -16.80 -3.85
N VAL A 137 3.69 -15.74 -4.16
CA VAL A 137 3.16 -14.37 -4.18
C VAL A 137 2.15 -14.22 -5.31
N MET A 138 2.53 -14.63 -6.53
CA MET A 138 1.67 -14.57 -7.70
C MET A 138 0.37 -15.36 -7.48
N GLN A 139 0.46 -16.57 -6.93
CA GLN A 139 -0.69 -17.42 -6.66
C GLN A 139 -1.66 -16.78 -5.67
N GLN A 140 -1.16 -16.26 -4.55
CA GLN A 140 -2.01 -15.56 -3.58
C GLN A 140 -2.67 -14.32 -4.21
N MET A 141 -1.92 -13.52 -4.98
CA MET A 141 -2.46 -12.31 -5.61
C MET A 141 -3.48 -12.60 -6.71
N LEU A 142 -3.29 -13.67 -7.50
CA LEU A 142 -4.28 -14.13 -8.49
C LEU A 142 -5.56 -14.63 -7.81
N LEU A 143 -5.44 -15.42 -6.74
CA LEU A 143 -6.59 -15.90 -5.98
C LEU A 143 -7.43 -14.73 -5.42
N ARG A 144 -6.74 -13.72 -4.86
CA ARG A 144 -7.39 -12.49 -4.38
C ARG A 144 -8.03 -11.70 -5.51
N LEU A 145 -7.32 -11.47 -6.61
CA LEU A 145 -7.87 -10.79 -7.79
C LEU A 145 -9.18 -11.42 -8.27
N GLU A 146 -9.22 -12.75 -8.39
CA GLU A 146 -10.42 -13.48 -8.82
C GLU A 146 -11.56 -13.35 -7.79
N SER A 147 -11.25 -13.46 -6.50
CA SER A 147 -12.25 -13.34 -5.43
C SER A 147 -12.90 -11.97 -5.42
N LEU A 148 -12.10 -10.91 -5.55
CA LEU A 148 -12.58 -9.52 -5.63
C LEU A 148 -13.38 -9.26 -6.91
N PHE A 149 -12.91 -9.80 -8.04
CA PHE A 149 -13.56 -9.59 -9.33
C PHE A 149 -14.95 -10.24 -9.39
N LYS A 150 -15.20 -11.34 -8.67
CA LYS A 150 -16.53 -11.97 -8.59
C LYS A 150 -17.59 -10.97 -8.16
N PHE A 151 -17.32 -10.18 -7.11
CA PHE A 151 -18.23 -9.13 -6.65
C PHE A 151 -18.16 -7.89 -7.54
N ALA A 152 -16.95 -7.40 -7.86
CA ALA A 152 -16.77 -6.16 -8.62
C ALA A 152 -17.30 -6.20 -10.06
N ARG A 153 -17.51 -7.39 -10.66
CA ARG A 153 -18.10 -7.52 -11.99
C ARG A 153 -19.49 -6.88 -12.06
N ASN A 154 -20.33 -7.16 -11.06
CA ASN A 154 -21.70 -6.68 -10.92
C ASN A 154 -21.96 -6.37 -9.43
N PRO A 155 -21.42 -5.26 -8.90
CA PRO A 155 -21.45 -5.02 -7.47
C PRO A 155 -22.87 -4.67 -7.00
N ASP A 156 -23.35 -5.37 -5.98
CA ASP A 156 -24.53 -4.98 -5.20
C ASP A 156 -24.08 -4.53 -3.81
N LEU A 157 -23.78 -3.25 -3.69
CA LEU A 157 -23.29 -2.66 -2.45
C LEU A 157 -24.37 -2.59 -1.36
N SER A 158 -25.66 -2.69 -1.73
CA SER A 158 -26.76 -2.74 -0.78
C SER A 158 -26.81 -4.08 -0.03
N SER A 159 -26.33 -5.15 -0.67
CA SER A 159 -26.27 -6.51 -0.12
C SER A 159 -25.08 -6.78 0.81
N VAL A 160 -24.19 -5.79 1.03
CA VAL A 160 -22.99 -5.96 1.86
C VAL A 160 -23.33 -6.36 3.29
N TYR A 161 -24.49 -5.95 3.78
CA TYR A 161 -24.92 -6.19 5.15
C TYR A 161 -26.25 -6.93 5.21
N VAL A 162 -26.36 -7.80 6.21
CA VAL A 162 -27.56 -8.57 6.52
C VAL A 162 -28.15 -8.13 7.86
N ASP A 163 -29.41 -8.49 8.11
CA ASP A 163 -30.06 -8.25 9.39
C ASP A 163 -29.40 -9.08 10.50
N LYS A 164 -28.85 -8.39 11.51
CA LYS A 164 -28.18 -9.03 12.66
C LYS A 164 -29.14 -9.86 13.51
N SER A 165 -30.45 -9.57 13.47
CA SER A 165 -31.47 -10.28 14.26
C SER A 165 -31.54 -11.79 13.97
N GLN A 166 -31.13 -12.18 12.76
CA GLN A 166 -31.12 -13.57 12.30
C GLN A 166 -29.93 -14.37 12.85
N TYR A 167 -29.00 -13.72 13.55
CA TYR A 167 -27.73 -14.30 13.98
C TYR A 167 -27.60 -14.31 15.50
N ARG A 168 -27.31 -15.50 16.06
CA ARG A 168 -27.11 -15.70 17.50
C ARG A 168 -25.65 -15.55 17.90
N GLY A 169 -25.40 -15.18 19.16
CA GLY A 169 -24.07 -15.18 19.77
C GLY A 169 -23.16 -14.02 19.37
N ILE A 170 -23.73 -12.91 18.88
CA ILE A 170 -22.95 -11.70 18.59
C ILE A 170 -22.42 -11.14 19.93
N PRO A 171 -21.11 -10.92 20.08
CA PRO A 171 -20.56 -10.37 21.31
C PRO A 171 -20.89 -8.88 21.45
N LYS A 172 -20.93 -8.37 22.69
CA LYS A 172 -21.26 -6.95 22.98
C LYS A 172 -20.40 -5.95 22.21
N HIS A 173 -19.10 -6.20 22.09
CA HIS A 173 -18.20 -5.34 21.32
C HIS A 173 -18.47 -5.34 19.81
N GLY A 174 -19.22 -6.33 19.29
CA GLY A 174 -19.65 -6.42 17.90
C GLY A 174 -20.97 -5.70 17.60
N GLU A 175 -21.73 -5.29 18.62
CA GLU A 175 -23.03 -4.61 18.45
C GLU A 175 -22.96 -3.33 17.61
N PRO A 176 -21.93 -2.46 17.74
CA PRO A 176 -21.82 -1.25 16.91
C PRO A 176 -21.57 -1.53 15.42
N HIS A 177 -21.05 -2.72 15.07
CA HIS A 177 -20.64 -3.04 13.72
C HIS A 177 -21.75 -3.74 12.93
N ARG A 178 -22.08 -3.28 11.72
CA ARG A 178 -23.02 -3.99 10.83
C ARG A 178 -22.49 -5.39 10.50
N LEU A 179 -23.38 -6.39 10.36
CA LEU A 179 -22.98 -7.77 10.05
C LEU A 179 -22.83 -7.90 8.54
N ILE A 180 -21.63 -8.26 8.11
CA ILE A 180 -21.31 -8.49 6.70
C ILE A 180 -22.04 -9.75 6.24
N ASN A 181 -22.60 -9.71 5.04
CA ASN A 181 -23.21 -10.88 4.41
C ASN A 181 -22.19 -12.03 4.28
N PRO A 182 -22.45 -13.23 4.86
CA PRO A 182 -21.56 -14.39 4.76
C PRO A 182 -21.24 -14.85 3.34
N ASP A 183 -22.13 -14.58 2.38
CA ASP A 183 -21.91 -14.91 0.97
C ASP A 183 -20.73 -14.13 0.36
N LEU A 184 -20.30 -13.05 1.03
CA LEU A 184 -19.16 -12.24 0.60
C LEU A 184 -17.82 -12.74 1.13
N TYR A 185 -17.75 -13.80 1.93
CA TYR A 185 -16.49 -14.36 2.42
C TYR A 185 -16.47 -15.90 2.52
N PRO A 186 -16.90 -16.64 1.47
CA PRO A 186 -16.84 -18.09 1.49
C PRO A 186 -15.39 -18.55 1.73
N ASP A 187 -15.21 -19.47 2.68
CA ASP A 187 -13.88 -19.96 3.09
C ASP A 187 -12.89 -18.83 3.44
N GLN A 188 -13.40 -17.77 4.08
CA GLN A 188 -12.66 -16.55 4.42
C GLN A 188 -12.13 -15.73 3.23
N GLN A 189 -12.51 -16.08 1.99
CA GLN A 189 -12.18 -15.32 0.78
C GLN A 189 -13.08 -14.11 0.65
N PHE A 190 -12.80 -13.08 1.46
CA PHE A 190 -13.58 -11.86 1.47
C PHE A 190 -13.54 -11.17 0.10
N MET A 191 -14.70 -10.83 -0.46
CA MET A 191 -14.84 -10.35 -1.83
C MET A 191 -14.78 -8.82 -1.95
N LEU A 192 -14.68 -8.09 -0.83
CA LEU A 192 -14.37 -6.66 -0.83
C LEU A 192 -12.86 -6.46 -0.64
N PRO A 193 -12.24 -5.46 -1.32
CA PRO A 193 -10.80 -5.31 -1.35
C PRO A 193 -10.26 -4.77 -0.04
N TRP A 194 -9.22 -5.40 0.50
CA TRP A 194 -8.35 -4.75 1.48
C TRP A 194 -7.38 -3.80 0.77
N ILE A 195 -6.88 -2.80 1.49
CA ILE A 195 -5.79 -1.94 0.99
C ILE A 195 -4.57 -2.79 0.56
N HIS A 196 -4.31 -3.89 1.26
CA HIS A 196 -3.26 -4.86 0.95
C HIS A 196 -3.49 -5.57 -0.39
N ASP A 197 -4.74 -5.91 -0.74
CA ASP A 197 -5.05 -6.52 -2.05
C ASP A 197 -4.60 -5.60 -3.17
N MET A 198 -4.99 -4.32 -3.12
CA MET A 198 -4.64 -3.35 -4.16
C MET A 198 -3.13 -3.10 -4.25
N ARG A 199 -2.46 -3.01 -3.10
CA ARG A 199 -0.99 -2.88 -3.03
C ARG A 199 -0.28 -4.07 -3.67
N GLY A 200 -0.74 -5.29 -3.38
CA GLY A 200 -0.13 -6.49 -3.94
C GLY A 200 -0.42 -6.66 -5.43
N ILE A 201 -1.66 -6.43 -5.86
CA ILE A 201 -2.11 -6.54 -7.26
C ILE A 201 -1.32 -5.61 -8.16
N VAL A 202 -1.16 -4.33 -7.79
CA VAL A 202 -0.45 -3.35 -8.63
C VAL A 202 1.05 -3.65 -8.75
N ASN A 203 1.62 -4.39 -7.79
CA ASN A 203 3.03 -4.78 -7.78
C ASN A 203 3.26 -6.24 -8.20
N THR A 204 2.29 -6.88 -8.85
CA THR A 204 2.42 -8.24 -9.38
C THR A 204 2.49 -8.19 -10.91
N PRO A 205 3.69 -8.36 -11.52
CA PRO A 205 3.88 -8.25 -12.97
C PRO A 205 2.94 -9.15 -13.79
N ALA A 206 2.74 -10.40 -13.35
CA ALA A 206 1.82 -11.34 -14.01
C ALA A 206 0.38 -10.82 -14.14
N ILE A 207 -0.07 -9.94 -13.23
CA ILE A 207 -1.38 -9.28 -13.31
C ILE A 207 -1.30 -8.03 -14.19
N MET A 208 -0.30 -7.17 -13.96
CA MET A 208 -0.23 -5.84 -14.57
C MET A 208 0.25 -5.83 -16.03
N GLU A 209 1.02 -6.83 -16.45
CA GLU A 209 1.46 -7.03 -17.84
C GLU A 209 0.44 -7.83 -18.66
N ASN A 210 -0.46 -8.55 -17.99
CA ASN A 210 -1.54 -9.28 -18.64
C ASN A 210 -2.80 -8.41 -18.78
N GLN A 211 -3.13 -8.02 -20.02
CA GLN A 211 -4.27 -7.13 -20.30
C GLN A 211 -5.64 -7.66 -19.85
N ARG A 212 -5.82 -8.98 -19.74
CA ARG A 212 -7.07 -9.56 -19.23
C ARG A 212 -7.16 -9.42 -17.71
N LEU A 213 -6.07 -9.70 -17.00
CA LEU A 213 -6.02 -9.62 -15.54
C LEU A 213 -6.01 -8.16 -15.07
N LYS A 214 -5.23 -7.29 -15.72
CA LYS A 214 -5.26 -5.84 -15.48
C LYS A 214 -6.67 -5.25 -15.64
N ARG A 215 -7.46 -5.72 -16.61
CA ARG A 215 -8.87 -5.30 -16.76
C ARG A 215 -9.76 -5.73 -15.59
N LYS A 216 -9.50 -6.88 -14.97
CA LYS A 216 -10.20 -7.30 -13.73
C LYS A 216 -9.83 -6.36 -12.58
N ALA A 217 -8.55 -6.07 -12.42
CA ALA A 217 -8.06 -5.14 -11.40
C ALA A 217 -8.67 -3.73 -11.59
N ASP A 218 -8.68 -3.21 -12.82
CA ASP A 218 -9.29 -1.91 -13.12
C ASP A 218 -10.81 -1.89 -12.85
N LYS A 219 -11.51 -3.01 -13.05
CA LYS A 219 -12.93 -3.14 -12.68
C LYS A 219 -13.14 -3.06 -11.16
N ILE A 220 -12.25 -3.67 -10.36
CA ILE A 220 -12.25 -3.54 -8.89
C ILE A 220 -12.00 -2.09 -8.49
N VAL A 221 -11.01 -1.43 -9.10
CA VAL A 221 -10.73 0.00 -8.87
C VAL A 221 -11.94 0.87 -9.21
N LYS A 222 -12.63 0.60 -10.32
CA LYS A 222 -13.85 1.31 -10.69
C LYS A 222 -14.96 1.17 -9.65
N MET A 223 -15.09 0.01 -9.01
CA MET A 223 -16.00 -0.18 -7.88
C MET A 223 -15.55 0.66 -6.67
N VAL A 224 -14.25 0.63 -6.33
CA VAL A 224 -13.69 1.42 -5.21
C VAL A 224 -13.94 2.92 -5.40
N LEU A 225 -13.84 3.43 -6.62
CA LEU A 225 -14.09 4.85 -6.94
C LEU A 225 -15.56 5.27 -6.85
N SER A 226 -16.50 4.32 -6.72
CA SER A 226 -17.93 4.62 -6.69
C SER A 226 -18.39 5.20 -5.35
N PRO A 227 -19.38 6.12 -5.36
CA PRO A 227 -19.90 6.71 -4.12
C PRO A 227 -20.40 5.65 -3.13
N GLY A 228 -21.18 4.68 -3.60
CA GLY A 228 -21.72 3.62 -2.73
C GLY A 228 -20.64 2.79 -2.03
N TYR A 229 -19.46 2.63 -2.65
CA TYR A 229 -18.34 1.94 -1.99
C TYR A 229 -17.67 2.87 -0.97
N GLN A 230 -17.54 4.16 -1.29
CA GLN A 230 -17.02 5.15 -0.34
C GLN A 230 -17.99 5.46 0.82
N GLU A 231 -19.24 5.01 0.77
CA GLU A 231 -20.15 5.03 1.93
C GLU A 231 -19.92 3.85 2.91
N ILE A 232 -19.28 2.77 2.46
CA ILE A 232 -18.98 1.62 3.31
C ILE A 232 -17.93 2.01 4.37
N PRO A 233 -18.18 1.78 5.67
CA PRO A 233 -17.20 2.02 6.73
C PRO A 233 -15.83 1.38 6.46
N SER A 234 -14.75 2.07 6.84
CA SER A 234 -13.37 1.56 6.71
C SER A 234 -13.15 0.24 7.46
N SER A 235 -13.87 0.05 8.55
CA SER A 235 -13.88 -1.16 9.36
C SER A 235 -14.84 -2.24 8.82
N TYR A 236 -15.25 -2.18 7.55
CA TYR A 236 -16.32 -2.94 6.86
C TYR A 236 -17.49 -3.36 7.75
N GLY A 237 -17.30 -4.32 8.64
CA GLY A 237 -18.23 -4.64 9.69
C GLY A 237 -17.76 -5.85 10.47
N LEU A 238 -18.73 -6.62 10.95
CA LEU A 238 -18.52 -7.87 11.64
C LEU A 238 -18.63 -9.02 10.63
N ALA A 239 -17.67 -9.93 10.59
CA ALA A 239 -17.75 -11.19 9.87
C ALA A 239 -17.88 -12.35 10.85
N LYS A 240 -18.62 -13.39 10.46
CA LYS A 240 -18.80 -14.61 11.25
C LYS A 240 -17.94 -15.74 10.68
N TYR A 241 -16.95 -16.21 11.43
CA TYR A 241 -16.15 -17.39 11.09
C TYR A 241 -16.48 -18.54 12.05
N GLY A 242 -17.18 -19.55 11.54
CA GLY A 242 -17.72 -20.64 12.36
C GLY A 242 -18.67 -20.10 13.44
N THR A 243 -18.32 -20.29 14.70
CA THR A 243 -19.11 -19.83 15.86
C THR A 243 -18.68 -18.45 16.40
N LYS A 244 -17.61 -17.87 15.86
CA LYS A 244 -17.01 -16.62 16.35
C LYS A 244 -17.26 -15.46 15.39
N TYR A 245 -17.22 -14.25 15.93
CA TYR A 245 -17.37 -13.01 15.19
C TYR A 245 -16.09 -12.18 15.29
N TYR A 246 -15.72 -11.54 14.19
CA TYR A 246 -14.52 -10.74 14.06
C TYR A 246 -14.81 -9.44 13.33
N VAL A 247 -14.23 -8.34 13.79
CA VAL A 247 -14.27 -7.09 13.03
C VAL A 247 -13.31 -7.20 11.86
N VAL A 248 -13.78 -6.97 10.64
CA VAL A 248 -12.98 -7.00 9.42
C VAL A 248 -12.85 -5.58 8.92
N GLY A 249 -11.63 -5.02 8.88
CA GLY A 249 -11.40 -3.65 8.42
C GLY A 249 -10.54 -3.54 7.18
N TRP A 250 -9.89 -2.38 7.02
CA TRP A 250 -8.89 -2.08 5.98
C TRP A 250 -9.45 -1.97 4.57
N GLY A 251 -10.70 -1.50 4.44
CA GLY A 251 -11.26 -1.16 3.14
C GLY A 251 -10.50 -0.04 2.45
N VAL A 252 -10.47 -0.08 1.11
CA VAL A 252 -9.79 0.92 0.28
C VAL A 252 -10.56 2.25 0.29
N LYS A 253 -10.37 3.07 1.33
CA LYS A 253 -10.93 4.43 1.37
C LYS A 253 -10.10 5.36 0.52
N LEU A 254 -10.75 6.42 0.02
CA LEU A 254 -10.11 7.46 -0.77
C LEU A 254 -10.06 8.75 0.07
N PRO A 255 -8.96 9.03 0.79
CA PRO A 255 -8.82 10.32 1.45
C PRO A 255 -8.95 11.44 0.43
N GLY A 256 -9.70 12.49 0.77
CA GLY A 256 -10.03 13.53 -0.20
C GLY A 256 -11.30 13.30 -1.02
N TYR A 257 -12.05 12.21 -0.79
CA TYR A 257 -13.27 11.94 -1.54
C TYR A 257 -14.36 12.99 -1.30
N ASP A 258 -14.69 13.27 -0.04
CA ASP A 258 -15.76 14.23 0.31
C ASP A 258 -15.21 15.61 0.74
N SER A 259 -14.01 15.64 1.30
CA SER A 259 -13.38 16.86 1.83
C SER A 259 -11.88 16.82 1.66
N LYS A 260 -11.25 17.99 1.48
CA LYS A 260 -9.79 18.09 1.32
C LYS A 260 -9.08 17.43 2.50
N PRO A 261 -8.15 16.49 2.24
CA PRO A 261 -7.47 15.80 3.31
C PRO A 261 -6.33 16.66 3.85
N GLU A 262 -6.17 16.66 5.17
CA GLU A 262 -5.09 17.33 5.89
C GLU A 262 -4.44 16.36 6.88
N GLY A 263 -3.25 16.71 7.38
CA GLY A 263 -2.56 15.91 8.39
C GLY A 263 -2.31 14.47 7.91
N ARG A 264 -2.74 13.50 8.73
CA ARG A 264 -2.57 12.07 8.43
C ARG A 264 -3.33 11.63 7.17
N GLU A 265 -4.52 12.17 6.93
CA GLU A 265 -5.32 11.79 5.76
C GLU A 265 -4.65 12.23 4.45
N PHE A 266 -3.89 13.33 4.48
CA PHE A 266 -3.06 13.74 3.34
C PHE A 266 -1.97 12.72 3.05
N ALA A 267 -1.27 12.22 4.06
CA ALA A 267 -0.29 11.14 3.90
C ALA A 267 -0.92 9.86 3.34
N GLU A 268 -2.10 9.46 3.85
CA GLU A 268 -2.85 8.32 3.32
C GLU A 268 -3.28 8.55 1.86
N MET A 269 -3.67 9.78 1.50
CA MET A 269 -3.97 10.16 0.11
C MET A 269 -2.78 9.90 -0.81
N LEU A 270 -1.57 10.35 -0.42
CA LEU A 270 -0.36 10.17 -1.22
C LEU A 270 -0.07 8.69 -1.47
N LEU A 271 -0.11 7.85 -0.43
CA LEU A 271 0.09 6.40 -0.59
C LEU A 271 -0.97 5.74 -1.47
N THR A 272 -2.20 6.28 -1.45
CA THR A 272 -3.33 5.77 -2.25
C THR A 272 -3.20 6.21 -3.70
N LEU A 273 -2.75 7.44 -3.97
CA LEU A 273 -2.44 7.92 -5.32
C LEU A 273 -1.34 7.08 -5.94
N GLU A 274 -0.22 6.88 -5.24
CA GLU A 274 0.89 6.00 -5.70
C GLU A 274 0.36 4.59 -6.04
N MET A 275 -0.51 4.04 -5.19
CA MET A 275 -1.05 2.68 -5.40
C MET A 275 -2.00 2.58 -6.61
N LEU A 276 -2.83 3.61 -6.83
CA LEU A 276 -3.95 3.53 -7.78
C LEU A 276 -3.68 4.23 -9.12
N ALA A 277 -2.67 5.10 -9.20
CA ALA A 277 -2.29 5.82 -10.43
C ALA A 277 -2.08 4.92 -11.66
N PRO A 278 -1.54 3.69 -11.54
CA PRO A 278 -1.35 2.79 -12.69
C PRO A 278 -2.65 2.34 -13.38
N PHE A 279 -3.81 2.50 -12.76
CA PHE A 279 -5.10 2.07 -13.30
C PHE A 279 -5.80 3.16 -14.13
N PRO A 280 -6.23 2.86 -15.37
CA PRO A 280 -6.95 3.83 -16.21
C PRO A 280 -8.22 4.41 -15.57
N SER A 281 -8.98 3.62 -14.82
CA SER A 281 -10.19 4.11 -14.14
C SER A 281 -9.87 5.16 -13.08
N THR A 282 -8.73 5.03 -12.37
CA THR A 282 -8.26 6.04 -11.42
C THR A 282 -7.96 7.35 -12.12
N ARG A 283 -7.14 7.33 -13.17
CA ARG A 283 -6.70 8.55 -13.87
C ARG A 283 -7.86 9.35 -14.48
N LYS A 284 -8.92 8.66 -14.88
CA LYS A 284 -10.15 9.26 -15.41
C LYS A 284 -11.13 9.72 -14.33
N SER A 285 -10.90 9.40 -13.06
CA SER A 285 -11.82 9.73 -11.98
C SER A 285 -11.70 11.20 -11.56
N ALA A 286 -12.79 11.77 -11.05
CA ALA A 286 -12.76 13.09 -10.45
C ALA A 286 -11.80 13.14 -9.25
N TRP A 287 -11.86 12.14 -8.37
CA TRP A 287 -11.00 12.06 -7.18
C TRP A 287 -9.51 12.20 -7.51
N PHE A 288 -9.00 11.45 -8.48
CA PHE A 288 -7.58 11.54 -8.86
C PHE A 288 -7.22 12.92 -9.40
N ASN A 289 -8.03 13.46 -10.32
CA ASN A 289 -7.77 14.77 -10.92
C ASN A 289 -7.86 15.90 -9.89
N ASP A 290 -8.78 15.80 -8.94
CA ASP A 290 -8.96 16.77 -7.86
C ASP A 290 -7.78 16.70 -6.88
N ALA A 291 -7.32 15.49 -6.57
CA ALA A 291 -6.14 15.26 -5.73
C ALA A 291 -4.86 15.80 -6.39
N MET A 292 -4.64 15.57 -7.69
CA MET A 292 -3.48 16.13 -8.40
C MET A 292 -3.53 17.66 -8.42
N ARG A 293 -4.69 18.28 -8.69
CA ARG A 293 -4.85 19.74 -8.58
C ARG A 293 -4.65 20.25 -7.15
N TYR A 294 -4.94 19.44 -6.14
CA TYR A 294 -4.68 19.78 -4.76
C TYR A 294 -3.19 19.73 -4.43
N LEU A 295 -2.45 18.73 -4.92
CA LEU A 295 -0.98 18.65 -4.80
C LEU A 295 -0.28 19.85 -5.45
N ASP A 296 -0.78 20.34 -6.59
CA ASP A 296 -0.25 21.53 -7.27
C ASP A 296 -0.31 22.83 -6.45
N ARG A 297 -1.15 22.89 -5.41
CA ARG A 297 -1.18 24.03 -4.49
C ARG A 297 0.07 24.13 -3.61
N PHE A 298 0.85 23.05 -3.51
CA PHE A 298 2.10 23.01 -2.75
C PHE A 298 3.33 23.21 -3.64
N ARG A 299 3.13 23.53 -4.92
CA ARG A 299 4.20 23.86 -5.85
C ARG A 299 4.84 25.18 -5.45
N THR A 300 6.16 25.21 -5.36
CA THR A 300 6.95 26.40 -5.04
C THR A 300 7.22 27.24 -6.29
N ASP A 301 7.78 28.44 -6.12
CA ASP A 301 8.22 29.30 -7.23
C ASP A 301 9.32 28.65 -8.09
N LEU A 302 10.08 27.70 -7.53
CA LEU A 302 11.07 26.92 -8.28
C LEU A 302 10.42 25.79 -9.10
N GLY A 303 9.14 25.47 -8.85
CA GLY A 303 8.44 24.35 -9.47
C GLY A 303 8.63 23.00 -8.76
N THR A 304 9.36 22.98 -7.64
CA THR A 304 9.38 21.86 -6.67
C THR A 304 8.10 21.84 -5.85
N TYR A 305 7.95 20.89 -4.93
CA TYR A 305 6.81 20.78 -4.02
C TYR A 305 7.27 20.82 -2.57
N SER A 306 6.48 21.46 -1.70
CA SER A 306 6.76 21.49 -0.26
C SER A 306 5.47 21.32 0.56
N PHE A 307 5.26 20.11 1.07
CA PHE A 307 4.11 19.81 1.93
C PHE A 307 4.36 20.26 3.38
N PRO A 308 3.31 20.56 4.15
CA PRO A 308 3.45 20.79 5.58
C PRO A 308 4.07 19.57 6.26
N ARG A 309 5.18 19.76 7.00
CA ARG A 309 5.89 18.67 7.68
C ARG A 309 4.98 17.86 8.61
N SER A 310 4.02 18.51 9.25
CA SER A 310 3.04 17.88 10.14
C SER A 310 2.10 16.90 9.43
N TRP A 311 2.00 16.99 8.10
CA TRP A 311 1.17 16.13 7.25
C TRP A 311 1.93 14.93 6.68
N LEU A 312 3.25 14.86 6.87
CA LEU A 312 4.09 13.70 6.56
C LEU A 312 4.67 13.13 7.86
N PRO A 313 3.85 12.50 8.71
CA PRO A 313 4.29 12.12 10.03
C PRO A 313 5.22 10.91 10.01
N GLU A 314 6.12 10.85 10.99
CA GLU A 314 6.91 9.66 11.34
C GLU A 314 6.62 9.30 12.80
N ARG A 315 5.57 8.49 13.03
CA ARG A 315 5.10 8.13 14.39
C ARG A 315 5.66 6.78 14.82
N LYS A 316 5.83 6.62 16.15
CA LYS A 316 6.22 5.34 16.78
C LYS A 316 5.11 4.28 16.72
N THR A 317 3.86 4.73 16.63
CA THR A 317 2.67 3.88 16.54
C THR A 317 1.83 4.27 15.34
N GLY A 318 1.12 3.29 14.80
CA GLY A 318 0.25 3.46 13.64
C GLY A 318 0.74 2.66 12.44
N TYR A 319 -0.14 2.58 11.46
CA TYR A 319 -0.01 1.72 10.30
C TYR A 319 0.65 2.47 9.14
N TRP A 320 1.62 1.85 8.49
CA TRP A 320 2.27 2.44 7.31
C TRP A 320 1.23 2.70 6.21
N VAL A 321 0.35 1.74 5.93
CA VAL A 321 -0.74 1.89 4.95
C VAL A 321 -1.70 3.05 5.26
N GLY A 322 -1.77 3.49 6.52
CA GLY A 322 -2.58 4.63 6.97
C GLY A 322 -1.81 5.95 7.04
N GLY A 323 -0.61 6.03 6.46
CA GLY A 323 0.16 7.27 6.34
C GLY A 323 0.91 7.69 7.61
N PHE A 324 1.19 6.78 8.56
CA PHE A 324 1.82 7.14 9.83
C PHE A 324 3.36 7.21 9.79
N ARG A 325 4.00 6.82 8.68
CA ARG A 325 5.45 6.55 8.59
C ARG A 325 6.06 7.03 7.27
N MET A 326 5.91 8.32 7.02
CA MET A 326 6.07 8.93 5.70
C MET A 326 7.45 9.50 5.40
N GLN A 327 8.35 9.56 6.37
CA GLN A 327 9.65 10.19 6.18
C GLN A 327 10.53 9.36 5.24
N PHE A 328 11.26 10.00 4.33
CA PHE A 328 12.37 9.38 3.57
C PHE A 328 13.73 9.89 4.05
N ASP A 329 13.77 11.13 4.49
CA ASP A 329 14.96 11.89 4.75
C ASP A 329 15.00 12.29 6.24
N SER A 330 15.87 11.60 6.98
CA SER A 330 16.06 11.81 8.42
C SER A 330 17.05 12.93 8.74
N ARG A 331 17.56 13.67 7.74
CA ARG A 331 18.52 14.76 7.96
C ARG A 331 17.89 15.87 8.82
N VAL A 332 18.35 15.97 10.06
CA VAL A 332 17.90 16.98 11.04
C VAL A 332 18.43 18.36 10.65
N GLY A 333 17.62 19.41 10.85
CA GLY A 333 18.05 20.80 10.62
C GLY A 333 18.16 21.20 9.14
N ARG A 334 17.70 20.34 8.22
CA ARG A 334 17.69 20.58 6.78
C ARG A 334 16.29 21.04 6.35
N PRO A 335 16.07 22.35 6.09
CA PRO A 335 14.76 22.85 5.69
C PRO A 335 14.33 22.30 4.33
N ASP A 336 15.30 21.99 3.45
CA ASP A 336 15.12 21.41 2.12
C ASP A 336 14.70 19.93 2.12
N ALA A 337 14.80 19.22 3.26
CA ALA A 337 14.46 17.81 3.33
C ALA A 337 12.97 17.55 3.00
N ILE A 338 12.06 18.38 3.53
CA ILE A 338 10.63 18.21 3.27
C ILE A 338 10.28 18.51 1.81
N GLU A 339 10.96 19.47 1.20
CA GLU A 339 10.77 19.83 -0.20
C GLU A 339 11.26 18.71 -1.13
N CYS A 340 12.40 18.09 -0.80
CA CYS A 340 12.90 16.91 -1.51
C CYS A 340 11.91 15.73 -1.42
N GLU A 341 11.42 15.42 -0.21
CA GLU A 341 10.44 14.34 -0.01
C GLU A 341 9.14 14.58 -0.78
N SER A 342 8.61 15.80 -0.67
CA SER A 342 7.36 16.19 -1.31
C SER A 342 7.48 16.13 -2.83
N THR A 343 8.56 16.69 -3.38
CA THR A 343 8.85 16.68 -4.82
C THR A 343 9.01 15.26 -5.34
N PHE A 344 9.76 14.40 -4.63
CA PHE A 344 9.93 13.01 -5.03
C PHE A 344 8.60 12.25 -5.08
N ARG A 345 7.71 12.43 -4.09
CA ARG A 345 6.40 11.79 -4.08
C ARG A 345 5.53 12.20 -5.26
N VAL A 346 5.50 13.49 -5.59
CA VAL A 346 4.70 13.98 -6.73
C VAL A 346 5.22 13.38 -8.04
N LEU A 347 6.53 13.44 -8.29
CA LEU A 347 7.11 12.85 -9.50
C LEU A 347 6.83 11.35 -9.62
N LEU A 348 6.91 10.62 -8.51
CA LEU A 348 6.60 9.18 -8.50
C LEU A 348 5.13 8.91 -8.86
N ILE A 349 4.20 9.70 -8.30
CA ILE A 349 2.76 9.60 -8.62
C ILE A 349 2.51 9.93 -10.09
N GLU A 350 3.14 11.00 -10.59
CA GLU A 350 3.01 11.43 -11.98
C GLU A 350 3.52 10.35 -12.95
N GLN A 351 4.70 9.77 -12.67
CA GLN A 351 5.29 8.71 -13.49
C GLN A 351 4.41 7.45 -13.49
N GLN A 352 3.93 7.03 -12.31
CA GLN A 352 2.99 5.90 -12.20
C GLN A 352 1.65 6.18 -12.89
N GLY A 353 1.25 7.45 -12.94
CA GLY A 353 0.10 7.94 -13.67
C GLY A 353 0.32 8.07 -15.18
N GLY A 354 1.56 7.96 -15.67
CA GLY A 354 1.89 8.26 -17.07
C GLY A 354 1.60 9.73 -17.45
N LEU A 355 1.85 10.65 -16.51
CA LEU A 355 1.71 12.09 -16.69
C LEU A 355 3.03 12.78 -17.09
N VAL A 356 4.15 12.05 -17.01
CA VAL A 356 5.51 12.49 -17.35
C VAL A 356 6.22 11.47 -18.23
#